data_AF-A0A7Z9XMP7-F1
#
_entry.id   AF-A0A7Z9XMP7-F1
#
_cell.length_a   1.000
_cell.length_b   1.000
_cell.length_c   1.000
_cell.angle_alpha   90.00
_cell.angle_beta   90.00
_cell.angle_gamma   90.00
#
_symmetry.space_group_name_H-M   'P 1'
#
loop_
_entity.id
_entity.type
_entity.pdbx_description
1 polymer ?
#
loop_
_entity_poly.entity_id
_entity_poly.type
_entity_poly.pdbx_seq_one_letter_code
_entity_poly.pdbx_strand_id
1 'polypeptide(L)'
;MAAEDYYGGGLKFIKAEDLYANLNDGDPDNDPFIISVRAKEDYEKGHIPGAVWISPKELFTPDVLATLPDDREIVVVCYTGQTASQVTSALNMAGYDAYTLLFGMSSWTSDPEVFVKRFNPDKHAH
;
A
#
# COMPACT_ATOMS: atom_id res chain seq x y z
N MET A 1 6.44 -4.90 25.69
CA MET A 1 7.50 -5.02 24.68
C MET A 1 6.97 -4.97 23.25
N ALA A 2 6.35 -6.01 22.67
CA ALA A 2 5.90 -5.96 21.26
C ALA A 2 4.79 -4.91 20.96
N ALA A 3 3.84 -4.69 21.86
CA ALA A 3 2.82 -3.66 21.67
C ALA A 3 3.37 -2.24 21.87
N GLU A 4 4.33 -2.07 22.77
CA GLU A 4 4.94 -0.77 23.04
C GLU A 4 5.87 -0.34 21.90
N ASP A 5 6.57 -1.26 21.24
CA ASP A 5 7.30 -0.96 20.01
C ASP A 5 6.35 -0.67 18.84
N TYR A 6 5.26 -1.43 18.72
CA TYR A 6 4.25 -1.24 17.68
C TYR A 6 3.51 0.10 17.77
N TYR A 7 3.22 0.58 18.99
CA TYR A 7 2.56 1.87 19.21
C TYR A 7 3.55 3.01 19.53
N GLY A 8 4.77 2.72 19.95
CA GLY A 8 5.79 3.68 20.36
C GLY A 8 6.53 4.34 19.19
N GLY A 9 6.63 3.65 18.05
CA GLY A 9 7.08 4.23 16.77
C GLY A 9 6.01 5.03 16.02
N GLY A 10 4.80 5.13 16.59
CA GLY A 10 3.63 5.63 15.88
C GLY A 10 3.07 4.60 14.91
N LEU A 11 1.78 4.72 14.60
CA LEU A 11 1.17 3.89 13.55
C LEU A 11 1.85 4.23 12.21
N LYS A 12 2.44 3.23 11.55
CA LYS A 12 3.12 3.38 10.24
C LYS A 12 2.12 3.60 9.11
N PHE A 13 1.52 4.80 9.09
CA PHE A 13 0.60 5.28 8.07
C PHE A 13 1.11 6.57 7.42
N ILE A 14 0.84 6.70 6.12
CA ILE A 14 0.99 7.96 5.37
C ILE A 14 -0.39 8.42 4.89
N LYS A 15 -0.68 9.73 4.93
CA LYS A 15 -1.93 10.26 4.36
C LYS A 15 -1.79 10.44 2.85
N ALA A 16 -2.91 10.42 2.15
CA ALA A 16 -2.93 10.66 0.71
C ALA A 16 -2.37 12.06 0.33
N GLU A 17 -2.63 13.07 1.15
CA GLU A 17 -2.11 14.43 0.95
C GLU A 17 -0.58 14.47 1.04
N ASP A 18 0.00 13.87 2.07
CA ASP A 18 1.45 13.83 2.27
C ASP A 18 2.13 13.02 1.15
N LEU A 19 1.57 11.85 0.79
CA LEU A 19 2.07 11.06 -0.33
C LEU A 19 1.98 11.83 -1.66
N TYR A 20 0.89 12.54 -1.90
CA TYR A 20 0.73 13.36 -3.11
C TYR A 20 1.75 14.50 -3.14
N ALA A 21 2.00 15.15 -2.00
CA ALA A 21 2.99 16.21 -1.91
C ALA A 21 4.40 15.71 -2.26
N ASN A 22 4.84 14.59 -1.69
CA ASN A 22 6.15 13.98 -2.00
C ASN A 22 6.27 13.70 -3.51
N LEU A 23 5.30 12.97 -4.09
CA LEU A 23 5.31 12.62 -5.52
C LEU A 23 5.27 13.81 -6.49
N ASN A 24 5.00 15.03 -6.02
CA ASN A 24 4.81 16.22 -6.85
C ASN A 24 5.69 17.41 -6.42
N ASP A 25 6.65 17.23 -5.53
CA ASP A 25 7.56 18.30 -5.08
C ASP A 25 8.72 18.57 -6.06
N GLY A 26 8.93 17.66 -7.03
CA GLY A 26 9.98 17.74 -8.04
C GLY A 26 11.29 17.07 -7.65
N ASP A 27 11.34 16.35 -6.52
CA ASP A 27 12.49 15.62 -6.01
C ASP A 27 12.22 14.09 -5.99
N PRO A 28 12.50 13.37 -7.09
CA PRO A 28 12.22 11.94 -7.18
C PRO A 28 13.08 11.07 -6.25
N ASP A 29 14.13 11.63 -5.63
CA ASP A 29 15.00 10.87 -4.72
C ASP A 29 14.32 10.62 -3.37
N ASN A 30 13.28 11.39 -3.03
CA ASN A 30 12.48 11.20 -1.81
C ASN A 30 11.20 10.37 -2.03
N ASP A 31 10.92 9.97 -3.28
CA ASP A 31 9.73 9.23 -3.63
C ASP A 31 9.73 7.83 -3.00
N PRO A 32 8.67 7.45 -2.27
CA PRO A 32 8.57 6.13 -1.69
C PRO A 32 8.33 5.08 -2.78
N PHE A 33 8.73 3.85 -2.50
CA PHE A 33 8.38 2.71 -3.34
C PHE A 33 6.96 2.24 -3.06
N ILE A 34 6.04 2.47 -4.01
CA ILE A 34 4.62 2.20 -3.78
C ILE A 34 4.24 0.81 -4.28
N ILE A 35 3.67 -0.03 -3.40
CA ILE A 35 3.22 -1.38 -3.73
C ILE A 35 1.70 -1.46 -3.65
N SER A 36 1.04 -1.77 -4.77
CA SER A 36 -0.39 -2.08 -4.80
C SER A 36 -0.61 -3.59 -4.69
N VAL A 37 -1.30 -4.00 -3.62
CA VAL A 37 -1.69 -5.40 -3.35
C VAL A 37 -3.15 -5.69 -3.69
N ARG A 38 -3.81 -4.80 -4.45
CA ARG A 38 -5.16 -5.03 -5.00
C ARG A 38 -5.14 -6.14 -6.07
N ALA A 39 -6.31 -6.56 -6.53
CA ALA A 39 -6.40 -7.40 -7.73
C ALA A 39 -5.74 -6.70 -8.94
N LYS A 40 -5.10 -7.48 -9.81
CA LYS A 40 -4.34 -6.95 -10.96
C LYS A 40 -5.23 -6.11 -11.87
N GLU A 41 -6.45 -6.57 -12.10
CA GLU A 41 -7.42 -5.91 -12.97
C GLU A 41 -7.84 -4.53 -12.44
N ASP A 42 -7.89 -4.35 -11.11
CA ASP A 42 -8.24 -3.06 -10.52
C ASP A 42 -7.04 -2.10 -10.46
N TYR A 43 -5.83 -2.65 -10.39
CA TYR A 43 -4.60 -1.88 -10.58
C TYR A 43 -4.47 -1.36 -12.01
N GLU A 44 -4.74 -2.21 -13.01
CA GLU A 44 -4.65 -1.85 -14.43
C GLU A 44 -5.67 -0.77 -14.84
N LYS A 45 -6.83 -0.70 -14.19
CA LYS A 45 -7.81 0.38 -14.39
C LYS A 45 -7.34 1.75 -13.89
N GLY A 46 -6.47 1.75 -12.89
CA GLY A 46 -5.95 2.96 -12.28
C GLY A 46 -5.17 2.67 -11.00
N HIS A 47 -4.07 3.38 -10.81
CA HIS A 47 -3.19 3.25 -9.66
C HIS A 47 -2.48 4.57 -9.38
N ILE A 48 -1.85 4.64 -8.20
CA ILE A 48 -0.98 5.77 -7.84
C ILE A 48 0.19 5.80 -8.84
N PRO A 49 0.57 6.96 -9.41
CA PRO A 49 1.71 7.06 -10.30
C PRO A 49 2.97 6.44 -9.67
N GLY A 50 3.72 5.67 -10.45
CA GLY A 50 4.94 4.98 -9.99
C GLY A 50 4.70 3.74 -9.12
N ALA A 51 3.44 3.43 -8.75
CA ALA A 51 3.16 2.19 -8.02
C ALA A 51 3.50 0.97 -8.85
N VAL A 52 3.92 -0.10 -8.18
CA VAL A 52 4.08 -1.43 -8.75
C VAL A 52 3.00 -2.35 -8.21
N TRP A 53 2.50 -3.24 -9.06
CA TRP A 53 1.59 -4.29 -8.63
C TRP A 53 2.37 -5.51 -8.17
N ILE A 54 2.08 -6.00 -6.97
CA ILE A 54 2.61 -7.27 -6.47
C ILE A 54 1.45 -8.07 -5.87
N SER A 55 1.35 -9.33 -6.28
CA SER A 55 0.39 -10.28 -5.72
C SER A 55 0.63 -10.45 -4.21
N PRO A 56 -0.38 -10.27 -3.35
CA PRO A 56 -0.22 -10.50 -1.90
C PRO A 56 0.20 -11.93 -1.55
N LYS A 57 -0.04 -12.90 -2.44
CA LYS A 57 0.35 -14.30 -2.25
C LYS A 57 1.84 -14.54 -2.51
N GLU A 58 2.47 -13.70 -3.32
CA GLU A 58 3.85 -13.87 -3.78
C GLU A 58 4.80 -12.87 -3.12
N LEU A 59 4.28 -11.77 -2.56
CA LEU A 59 5.06 -10.68 -1.98
C LEU A 59 6.11 -11.13 -0.95
N PHE A 60 5.80 -12.16 -0.15
CA PHE A 60 6.69 -12.67 0.90
C PHE A 60 7.55 -13.86 0.45
N THR A 61 7.58 -14.17 -0.84
CA THR A 61 8.57 -15.12 -1.36
C THR A 61 9.97 -14.50 -1.29
N PRO A 62 11.03 -15.29 -1.05
CA PRO A 62 12.39 -14.76 -0.98
C PRO A 62 12.81 -13.99 -2.22
N ASP A 63 12.43 -14.47 -3.41
CA ASP A 63 12.75 -13.83 -4.69
C ASP A 63 12.11 -12.45 -4.81
N VAL A 64 10.85 -12.29 -4.39
CA VAL A 64 10.16 -10.99 -4.46
C VAL A 64 10.69 -10.04 -3.39
N LEU A 65 10.89 -10.50 -2.16
CA LEU A 65 11.48 -9.67 -1.10
C LEU A 65 12.84 -9.12 -1.52
N ALA A 66 13.70 -9.93 -2.16
CA ALA A 66 15.01 -9.49 -2.65
C ALA A 66 14.96 -8.40 -3.74
N THR A 67 13.79 -8.13 -4.32
CA THR A 67 13.59 -7.03 -5.29
C THR A 67 13.06 -5.75 -4.67
N LEU A 68 12.63 -5.79 -3.39
CA LEU A 68 12.15 -4.61 -2.69
C LEU A 68 13.33 -3.73 -2.26
N PRO A 69 13.21 -2.39 -2.37
CA PRO A 69 14.26 -1.49 -1.92
C PRO A 69 14.38 -1.50 -0.39
N ASP A 70 15.62 -1.47 0.10
CA ASP A 70 15.97 -1.34 1.52
C ASP A 70 16.55 0.06 1.86
N ASP A 71 16.63 0.95 0.86
CA ASP A 71 17.21 2.29 0.95
C ASP A 71 16.18 3.43 1.04
N ARG A 72 14.88 3.13 0.93
CA ARG A 72 13.78 4.10 0.99
C ARG A 72 12.51 3.50 1.56
N GLU A 73 11.56 4.38 1.88
CA GLU A 73 10.25 3.99 2.43
C GLU A 73 9.42 3.19 1.40
N ILE A 74 8.71 2.18 1.88
CA ILE A 74 7.76 1.41 1.09
C ILE A 74 6.33 1.79 1.48
N VAL A 75 5.52 2.26 0.53
CA VAL A 75 4.10 2.57 0.78
C VAL A 75 3.21 1.48 0.21
N VAL A 76 2.55 0.74 1.07
CA VAL A 76 1.63 -0.34 0.67
C VAL A 76 0.21 0.20 0.55
N VAL A 77 -0.45 -0.12 -0.57
CA VAL A 77 -1.83 0.26 -0.84
C VAL A 77 -2.71 -0.94 -1.18
N CYS A 78 -3.89 -0.99 -0.55
CA CYS A 78 -4.99 -1.88 -0.94
C CYS A 78 -6.27 -1.03 -1.13
N TYR A 79 -7.46 -1.63 -1.14
CA TYR A 79 -8.70 -0.88 -1.34
C TYR A 79 -9.01 0.09 -0.19
N THR A 80 -8.91 -0.37 1.05
CA THR A 80 -9.37 0.35 2.26
C THR A 80 -8.30 0.46 3.37
N GLY A 81 -7.08 -0.01 3.11
CA GLY A 81 -5.96 -0.01 4.06
C GLY A 81 -5.84 -1.28 4.93
N GLN A 82 -6.87 -2.14 5.02
CA GLN A 82 -6.85 -3.29 5.93
C GLN A 82 -5.84 -4.39 5.55
N THR A 83 -5.82 -4.82 4.28
CA THR A 83 -4.81 -5.77 3.80
C THR A 83 -3.43 -5.14 3.77
N ALA A 84 -3.36 -3.86 3.39
CA ALA A 84 -2.11 -3.12 3.34
C ALA A 84 -1.45 -3.01 4.72
N SER A 85 -2.21 -2.84 5.80
CA SER A 85 -1.67 -2.79 7.17
C SER A 85 -1.07 -4.12 7.63
N GLN A 86 -1.66 -5.24 7.22
CA GLN A 86 -1.11 -6.57 7.49
C GLN A 86 0.21 -6.78 6.73
N VAL A 87 0.21 -6.44 5.44
CA VAL A 87 1.41 -6.50 4.59
C VAL A 87 2.52 -5.59 5.13
N THR A 88 2.18 -4.36 5.49
CA THR A 88 3.10 -3.38 6.09
C THR A 88 3.71 -3.93 7.37
N SER A 89 2.91 -4.52 8.25
CA SER A 89 3.42 -5.11 9.50
C SER A 89 4.41 -6.25 9.20
N ALA A 90 4.13 -7.10 8.21
CA ALA A 90 5.02 -8.18 7.82
C ALA A 90 6.32 -7.69 7.15
N LEU A 91 6.26 -6.64 6.32
CA LEU A 91 7.45 -6.00 5.75
C LEU A 91 8.32 -5.35 6.85
N ASN A 92 7.72 -4.65 7.81
CA ASN A 92 8.44 -4.09 8.96
C ASN A 92 9.12 -5.19 9.81
N MET A 93 8.44 -6.32 10.04
CA MET A 93 9.05 -7.47 10.72
C MET A 93 10.21 -8.10 9.93
N ALA A 94 10.20 -7.96 8.60
CA ALA A 94 11.28 -8.39 7.72
C ALA A 94 12.43 -7.37 7.59
N GLY A 95 12.32 -6.20 8.23
CA GLY A 95 13.37 -5.17 8.29
C GLY A 95 13.21 -4.01 7.31
N TYR A 96 12.12 -3.94 6.55
CA TYR A 96 11.84 -2.82 5.65
C TYR A 96 11.15 -1.67 6.39
N ASP A 97 11.42 -0.41 6.01
CA ASP A 97 10.64 0.73 6.49
C ASP A 97 9.38 0.90 5.65
N ALA A 98 8.30 0.26 6.10
CA ALA A 98 7.04 0.23 5.35
C ALA A 98 5.93 1.00 6.06
N TYR A 99 5.12 1.69 5.27
CA TYR A 99 3.94 2.45 5.66
C TYR A 99 2.71 1.98 4.88
N THR A 100 1.54 2.06 5.51
CA THR A 100 0.26 1.86 4.81
C THR A 100 -0.30 3.21 4.37
N LEU A 101 -0.82 3.29 3.14
CA LEU A 101 -1.65 4.44 2.77
C LEU A 101 -2.95 4.44 3.59
N LEU A 102 -3.14 5.48 4.39
CA LEU A 102 -4.29 5.61 5.27
C LEU A 102 -5.59 5.62 4.46
N PHE A 103 -6.52 4.70 4.79
CA PHE A 103 -7.76 4.40 4.06
C PHE A 103 -7.58 3.80 2.65
N GLY A 104 -6.36 3.40 2.27
CA GLY A 104 -6.06 2.73 0.99
C GLY A 104 -6.37 3.58 -0.24
N MET A 105 -6.63 2.95 -1.38
CA MET A 105 -7.03 3.66 -2.61
C MET A 105 -8.28 4.52 -2.43
N SER A 106 -9.12 4.22 -1.44
CA SER A 106 -10.32 5.02 -1.14
C SER A 106 -10.00 6.45 -0.68
N SER A 107 -8.81 6.73 -0.17
CA SER A 107 -8.36 8.11 0.08
C SER A 107 -7.66 8.75 -1.13
N TRP A 108 -7.14 7.95 -2.05
CA TRP A 108 -6.37 8.44 -3.20
C TRP A 108 -7.25 8.92 -4.35
N THR A 109 -8.36 8.23 -4.62
CA THR A 109 -9.21 8.53 -5.77
C THR A 109 -10.70 8.45 -5.43
N SER A 110 -11.49 9.27 -6.11
CA SER A 110 -12.95 9.24 -6.10
C SER A 110 -13.54 8.38 -7.22
N ASP A 111 -12.72 7.75 -8.06
CA ASP A 111 -13.18 6.92 -9.18
C ASP A 111 -13.69 5.55 -8.71
N PRO A 112 -15.01 5.28 -8.79
CA PRO A 112 -15.60 4.03 -8.30
C PRO A 112 -15.12 2.78 -9.04
N GLU A 113 -14.55 2.91 -10.23
CA GLU A 113 -13.95 1.77 -10.94
C GLU A 113 -12.57 1.38 -10.39
N VAL A 114 -11.96 2.25 -9.58
CA VAL A 114 -10.58 2.13 -9.09
C VAL A 114 -10.52 1.84 -7.57
N PHE A 115 -11.24 2.57 -6.70
CA PHE A 115 -10.89 2.54 -5.27
C PHE A 115 -11.45 1.38 -4.43
N VAL A 116 -12.71 0.93 -4.64
CA VAL A 116 -13.27 -0.19 -3.85
C VAL A 116 -14.44 -0.90 -4.55
N LYS A 117 -14.40 -2.24 -4.55
CA LYS A 117 -15.56 -3.07 -4.88
C LYS A 117 -16.46 -3.16 -3.65
N ARG A 118 -17.63 -2.52 -3.70
CA ARG A 118 -18.63 -2.64 -2.64
C ARG A 118 -19.49 -3.88 -2.84
N PHE A 119 -20.03 -4.40 -1.75
CA PHE A 119 -21.03 -5.46 -1.82
C PHE A 119 -22.19 -5.01 -2.73
N ASN A 120 -22.55 -5.86 -3.69
CA ASN A 120 -23.71 -5.70 -4.54
C ASN A 120 -24.54 -6.98 -4.36
N PRO A 121 -25.77 -6.89 -3.81
CA PRO A 121 -26.60 -8.06 -3.56
C PRO A 121 -26.88 -8.86 -4.84
N ASP A 122 -27.11 -8.19 -5.97
CA ASP A 122 -27.43 -8.83 -7.24
C ASP A 122 -26.24 -9.58 -7.86
N LYS A 123 -25.01 -9.24 -7.46
CA LYS A 123 -23.78 -9.85 -7.98
C LYS A 123 -23.09 -10.81 -7.01
N HIS A 124 -23.33 -10.68 -5.70
CA HIS A 124 -22.56 -11.40 -4.68
C HIS A 124 -23.41 -12.31 -3.80
N ALA A 125 -24.75 -12.22 -3.84
CA ALA A 125 -25.63 -13.18 -3.16
C ALA A 125 -25.98 -14.33 -4.11
N HIS A 126 -25.07 -15.28 -4.24
CA HIS A 126 -25.36 -16.60 -4.80
C HIS A 126 -25.17 -17.65 -3.72
#